data_AF-A0A519MCL5-F1
#
_entry.id   AF-A0A519MCL5-F1
#
_cell.length_a   1.000
_cell.length_b   1.000
_cell.length_c   1.000
_cell.angle_alpha   90.00
_cell.angle_beta   90.00
_cell.angle_gamma   90.00
#
_symmetry.space_group_name_H-M   'P 1'
#
loop_
_entity.id
_entity.type
_entity.pdbx_description
1 polymer ?
#
loop_
_entity_poly.entity_id
_entity_poly.type
_entity_poly.pdbx_seq_one_letter_code
_entity_poly.pdbx_strand_id
1 'polypeptide(L)'
;WRSWPTPDGGHIDQISDVIKTLQTNPDSRRIIVSAWNVAELNKMALMPCHAFFQFYVAPAQEPGGRGTLSCQLYQRSADIFLGVPFNIASYALLTHMVAQQCDLDVGDFIWTGGDCHIYSNHHDQVQTQLARTPYPYPVLNIKRRPDSIFDYQFEDFEVLDYQCHPAIKAPVAV
;
A
#
# COMPACT_ATOMS: atom_id res chain seq x y z
N TRP A 1 -12.04 4.08 3.47
CA TRP A 1 -11.34 3.52 4.64
C TRP A 1 -11.80 4.13 5.96
N ARG A 2 -11.89 5.47 6.06
CA ARG A 2 -12.12 6.19 7.32
C ARG A 2 -13.59 6.38 7.75
N SER A 3 -14.54 6.12 6.85
CA SER A 3 -15.97 6.37 7.11
C SER A 3 -16.84 5.33 6.41
N TRP A 4 -16.58 4.04 6.70
CA TRP A 4 -17.40 2.96 6.13
C TRP A 4 -18.81 3.01 6.73
N PRO A 5 -19.88 3.20 5.93
CA PRO A 5 -21.23 3.39 6.46
C PRO A 5 -21.79 2.11 7.07
N THR A 6 -22.53 2.25 8.16
CA THR A 6 -23.24 1.14 8.82
C THR A 6 -24.76 1.23 8.63
N PRO A 7 -25.51 0.11 8.69
CA PRO A 7 -26.96 0.12 8.46
C PRO A 7 -27.77 0.98 9.44
N ASP A 8 -27.23 1.25 10.63
CA ASP A 8 -27.81 2.10 11.67
C ASP A 8 -27.47 3.59 11.50
N GLY A 9 -26.81 3.98 10.40
CA GLY A 9 -26.48 5.37 10.08
C GLY A 9 -25.16 5.87 10.68
N GLY A 10 -24.40 5.00 11.33
CA GLY A 10 -23.04 5.29 11.81
C GLY A 10 -21.95 5.14 10.73
N HIS A 11 -20.69 5.22 11.18
CA HIS A 11 -19.53 4.97 10.34
C HIS A 11 -18.41 4.25 11.11
N ILE A 12 -17.64 3.43 10.39
CA ILE A 12 -16.46 2.73 10.90
C ILE A 12 -15.20 3.35 10.30
N ASP A 13 -14.26 3.70 11.17
CA ASP A 13 -12.92 4.13 10.80
C ASP A 13 -11.94 2.95 10.87
N GLN A 14 -11.83 2.24 9.75
CA GLN A 14 -11.00 1.03 9.65
C GLN A 14 -9.51 1.30 9.90
N ILE A 15 -8.99 2.50 9.61
CA ILE A 15 -7.57 2.80 9.83
C ILE A 15 -7.28 3.00 11.32
N SER A 16 -8.14 3.75 12.01
CA SER A 16 -8.02 3.91 13.47
C SER A 16 -8.13 2.56 14.18
N ASP A 17 -9.03 1.69 13.74
CA ASP A 17 -9.15 0.33 14.29
C ASP A 17 -7.91 -0.53 14.03
N VAL A 18 -7.28 -0.41 12.85
CA VAL A 18 -6.00 -1.07 12.56
C VAL A 18 -4.90 -0.60 13.50
N ILE A 19 -4.69 0.71 13.66
CA ILE A 19 -3.65 1.25 14.54
C ILE A 19 -3.86 0.76 15.97
N LYS A 20 -5.09 0.87 16.48
CA LYS A 20 -5.44 0.38 17.81
C LYS A 20 -5.17 -1.12 17.96
N THR A 21 -5.54 -1.92 16.96
CA THR A 21 -5.34 -3.37 17.01
C THR A 21 -3.86 -3.73 16.98
N LEU A 22 -3.05 -3.08 16.14
CA LEU A 22 -1.61 -3.32 16.08
C LEU A 22 -0.93 -3.01 17.42
N GLN A 23 -1.36 -1.96 18.12
CA GLN A 23 -0.81 -1.56 19.41
C GLN A 23 -1.26 -2.45 20.58
N THR A 24 -2.44 -3.09 20.49
CA THR A 24 -3.05 -3.81 21.62
C THR A 24 -3.14 -5.33 21.43
N ASN A 25 -3.14 -5.80 20.19
CA ASN A 25 -3.25 -7.20 19.81
C ASN A 25 -2.55 -7.47 18.47
N PRO A 26 -1.21 -7.30 18.40
CA PRO A 26 -0.45 -7.41 17.14
C PRO A 26 -0.52 -8.80 16.48
N ASP A 27 -0.79 -9.86 17.25
CA ASP A 27 -0.93 -11.23 16.74
C ASP A 27 -2.28 -11.50 16.05
N SER A 28 -3.17 -10.49 16.03
CA SER A 28 -4.48 -10.59 15.40
C SER A 28 -4.36 -10.98 13.92
N ARG A 29 -5.09 -12.02 13.53
CA ARG A 29 -5.23 -12.44 12.13
C ARG A 29 -6.34 -11.69 11.40
N ARG A 30 -6.82 -10.57 11.97
CA ARG A 30 -8.01 -9.82 11.51
C ARG A 30 -7.73 -8.32 11.29
N ILE A 31 -6.46 -7.96 11.13
CA ILE A 31 -6.04 -6.56 10.91
C ILE A 31 -6.24 -6.24 9.43
N ILE A 32 -7.49 -5.98 9.03
CA ILE A 32 -7.92 -5.88 7.64
C ILE A 32 -8.60 -4.54 7.38
N VAL A 33 -8.35 -3.98 6.21
CA VAL A 33 -9.09 -2.84 5.67
C VAL A 33 -9.65 -3.22 4.31
N SER A 34 -10.96 -3.02 4.13
CA SER A 34 -11.65 -3.24 2.86
C SER A 34 -12.13 -1.91 2.26
N ALA A 35 -11.93 -1.77 0.96
CA ALA A 35 -12.59 -0.75 0.14
C ALA A 35 -13.83 -1.31 -0.57
N TRP A 36 -14.04 -2.63 -0.54
CA TRP A 36 -15.06 -3.32 -1.32
C TRP A 36 -16.43 -3.34 -0.61
N ASN A 37 -17.10 -2.18 -0.58
CA ASN A 37 -18.45 -2.09 -0.04
C ASN A 37 -19.50 -2.43 -1.11
N VAL A 38 -20.01 -3.67 -1.07
CA VAL A 38 -20.99 -4.21 -2.03
C VAL A 38 -22.22 -3.31 -2.20
N ALA A 39 -22.70 -2.67 -1.13
CA ALA A 39 -23.89 -1.81 -1.16
C ALA A 39 -23.64 -0.44 -1.82
N GLU A 40 -22.38 -0.04 -1.97
CA GLU A 40 -21.98 1.27 -2.49
C GLU A 40 -21.32 1.18 -3.88
N LEU A 41 -20.99 -0.02 -4.39
CA LEU A 41 -20.24 -0.19 -5.64
C LEU A 41 -20.90 0.52 -6.84
N ASN A 42 -22.22 0.49 -6.93
CA ASN A 42 -22.97 1.11 -8.03
C ASN A 42 -23.00 2.64 -7.99
N LYS A 43 -22.58 3.25 -6.87
CA LYS A 43 -22.48 4.71 -6.70
C LYS A 43 -21.08 5.24 -6.95
N MET A 44 -20.08 4.36 -7.04
CA MET A 44 -18.69 4.74 -7.25
C MET A 44 -18.42 5.03 -8.74
N ALA A 45 -17.62 6.05 -9.04
CA ALA A 45 -17.21 6.35 -10.41
C ALA A 45 -16.48 5.16 -11.06
N LEU A 46 -15.63 4.48 -10.27
CA LEU A 46 -15.01 3.21 -10.60
C LEU A 46 -14.94 2.36 -9.33
N MET A 47 -15.22 1.07 -9.46
CA MET A 47 -15.05 0.14 -8.34
C MET A 47 -13.56 0.08 -7.92
N PRO A 48 -13.23 -0.06 -6.64
CA PRO A 48 -11.83 0.00 -6.19
C PRO A 48 -10.96 -1.08 -6.85
N CYS A 49 -9.85 -0.70 -7.49
CA CYS A 49 -8.88 -1.69 -7.99
C CYS A 49 -8.17 -2.39 -6.81
N HIS A 50 -7.87 -1.64 -5.75
CA HIS A 50 -7.37 -2.18 -4.48
C HIS A 50 -8.56 -2.58 -3.59
N ALA A 51 -8.92 -3.85 -3.58
CA ALA A 51 -10.16 -4.29 -2.97
C ALA A 51 -10.05 -4.36 -1.43
N PHE A 52 -8.98 -4.97 -0.92
CA PHE A 52 -8.68 -5.03 0.51
C PHE A 52 -7.18 -5.26 0.75
N PHE A 53 -6.73 -4.98 1.97
CA PHE A 53 -5.38 -5.30 2.43
C PHE A 53 -5.39 -5.77 3.89
N GLN A 54 -4.40 -6.56 4.26
CA GLN A 54 -4.23 -7.15 5.58
C GLN A 54 -2.82 -6.88 6.11
N PHE A 55 -2.73 -6.49 7.37
CA PHE A 55 -1.45 -6.43 8.09
C PHE A 55 -1.17 -7.70 8.88
N TYR A 56 0.11 -7.96 9.08
CA TYR A 56 0.62 -9.04 9.91
C TYR A 56 1.84 -8.54 10.69
N VAL A 57 1.97 -8.95 11.95
CA VAL A 57 3.18 -8.69 12.75
C VAL A 57 3.87 -10.02 13.02
N ALA A 58 5.11 -10.14 12.56
CA ALA A 58 6.00 -11.21 12.99
C ALA A 58 6.60 -10.83 14.36
N PRO A 59 6.74 -11.78 15.30
CA PRO A 59 7.43 -11.51 16.56
C PRO A 59 8.90 -11.14 16.33
N ALA A 60 9.47 -10.38 17.26
CA ALA A 60 10.89 -10.08 17.25
C ALA A 60 11.71 -11.38 17.25
N GLN A 61 12.74 -11.45 16.41
CA GLN A 61 13.61 -12.62 16.31
C GLN A 61 14.65 -12.66 17.43
N GLU A 62 15.01 -11.48 17.96
CA GLU A 62 16.03 -11.33 19.00
C GLU A 62 15.42 -10.76 20.29
N PRO A 63 15.94 -11.15 21.48
CA PRO A 63 15.52 -10.57 22.75
C PRO A 63 15.65 -9.04 22.76
N GLY A 64 14.55 -8.34 23.05
CA GLY A 64 14.50 -6.89 23.08
C GLY A 64 14.35 -6.22 21.70
N GLY A 65 14.22 -7.00 20.62
CA GLY A 65 13.89 -6.49 19.29
C GLY A 65 12.41 -6.06 19.16
N ARG A 66 12.09 -5.41 18.05
CA ARG A 66 10.70 -5.04 17.69
C ARG A 66 10.08 -6.13 16.82
N GLY A 67 8.76 -6.21 16.86
CA GLY A 67 8.01 -6.98 15.88
C GLY A 67 8.13 -6.35 14.49
N THR A 68 7.91 -7.16 13.45
CA THR A 68 8.08 -6.74 12.06
C THR A 68 6.73 -6.71 11.35
N LEU A 69 6.32 -5.54 10.85
CA LEU A 69 5.04 -5.31 10.18
C LEU A 69 5.13 -5.62 8.68
N SER A 70 4.34 -6.59 8.22
CA SER A 70 4.11 -6.87 6.82
C SER A 70 2.70 -6.44 6.40
N CYS A 71 2.52 -6.15 5.11
CA CYS A 71 1.23 -5.78 4.51
C CYS A 71 0.98 -6.58 3.24
N GLN A 72 -0.16 -7.25 3.15
CA GLN A 72 -0.62 -7.88 1.91
C GLN A 72 -1.75 -7.09 1.27
N LEU A 73 -1.61 -6.77 -0.01
CA LEU A 73 -2.66 -6.14 -0.82
C LEU A 73 -3.29 -7.17 -1.77
N TYR A 74 -4.62 -7.20 -1.85
CA TYR A 74 -5.36 -7.81 -2.96
C TYR A 74 -5.87 -6.74 -3.93
N GLN A 75 -5.29 -6.72 -5.13
CA GLN A 75 -5.65 -5.83 -6.22
C GLN A 75 -6.41 -6.60 -7.31
N ARG A 76 -7.72 -6.38 -7.42
CA ARG A 76 -8.59 -7.17 -8.33
C ARG A 76 -8.28 -6.98 -9.82
N SER A 77 -7.70 -5.84 -10.18
CA SER A 77 -7.42 -5.43 -11.56
C SER A 77 -6.20 -4.52 -11.57
N ALA A 78 -5.22 -4.88 -12.39
CA ALA A 78 -3.89 -4.29 -12.36
C ALA A 78 -3.35 -4.08 -13.78
N ASP A 79 -3.33 -2.82 -14.21
CA ASP A 79 -2.49 -2.36 -15.31
C ASP A 79 -1.03 -2.49 -14.86
N ILE A 80 -0.34 -3.49 -15.38
CA ILE A 80 1.04 -3.82 -15.00
C ILE A 80 2.02 -2.71 -15.38
N PHE A 81 1.79 -1.98 -16.47
CA PHE A 81 2.75 -1.01 -16.98
C PHE A 81 2.59 0.36 -16.33
N LEU A 82 1.37 0.92 -16.34
CA LEU A 82 1.13 2.27 -15.78
C LEU A 82 0.72 2.23 -14.32
N GLY A 83 -0.06 1.23 -13.88
CA GLY A 83 -0.68 1.24 -12.55
C GLY A 83 0.22 0.69 -11.46
N VAL A 84 0.66 -0.57 -11.63
CA VAL A 84 1.35 -1.35 -10.59
C VAL A 84 2.56 -0.65 -9.98
N PRO A 85 3.43 0.07 -10.72
CA PRO A 85 4.54 0.81 -10.12
C PRO A 85 4.08 1.81 -9.03
N PHE A 86 2.99 2.55 -9.27
CA PHE A 86 2.42 3.45 -8.27
C PHE A 86 1.73 2.69 -7.14
N ASN A 87 1.06 1.58 -7.45
CA ASN A 87 0.36 0.78 -6.45
C ASN A 87 1.36 0.20 -5.43
N ILE A 88 2.50 -0.34 -5.89
CA ILE A 88 3.57 -0.84 -5.03
C ILE A 88 4.11 0.28 -4.14
N ALA A 89 4.48 1.43 -4.72
CA ALA A 89 5.02 2.55 -3.96
C ALA A 89 4.03 3.06 -2.89
N SER A 90 2.75 3.15 -3.22
CA SER A 90 1.71 3.62 -2.30
C SER A 90 1.54 2.71 -1.08
N TYR A 91 1.51 1.39 -1.27
CA TYR A 91 1.31 0.45 -0.15
C TYR A 91 2.59 0.16 0.62
N ALA A 92 3.76 0.22 -0.02
CA ALA A 92 5.03 0.24 0.69
C ALA A 92 5.08 1.46 1.63
N LEU A 93 4.78 2.66 1.12
CA LEU A 93 4.76 3.88 1.95
C LEU A 93 3.77 3.76 3.12
N LEU A 94 2.55 3.28 2.86
CA LEU A 94 1.57 3.04 3.93
C LEU A 94 2.11 2.07 4.99
N THR A 95 2.79 1.00 4.58
CA THR A 95 3.39 0.02 5.51
C THR A 95 4.44 0.66 6.39
N HIS A 96 5.31 1.49 5.82
CA HIS A 96 6.30 2.26 6.58
C HIS A 96 5.64 3.25 7.57
N MET A 97 4.60 3.97 7.14
CA MET A 97 3.87 4.91 8.00
C MET A 97 3.20 4.20 9.19
N VAL A 98 2.55 3.06 8.96
CA VAL A 98 1.90 2.25 10.00
C VAL A 98 2.95 1.66 10.95
N ALA A 99 4.04 1.11 10.42
CA ALA A 99 5.13 0.56 11.24
C ALA A 99 5.71 1.63 12.19
N GLN A 100 5.98 2.84 11.68
CA GLN A 100 6.48 3.94 12.50
C GLN A 100 5.49 4.35 13.61
N GLN A 101 4.19 4.37 13.32
CA GLN A 101 3.15 4.74 14.29
C GLN A 101 2.87 3.65 15.34
N CYS A 102 3.26 2.41 15.07
CA CYS A 102 3.08 1.27 15.97
C CYS A 102 4.39 0.79 16.63
N ASP A 103 5.50 1.52 16.48
CA ASP A 103 6.81 1.13 17.01
C ASP A 103 7.29 -0.26 16.54
N LEU A 104 7.01 -0.57 15.27
CA LEU A 104 7.39 -1.82 14.61
C LEU A 104 8.48 -1.58 13.57
N ASP A 105 9.25 -2.62 13.29
CA ASP A 105 10.15 -2.65 12.13
C ASP A 105 9.34 -2.97 10.86
N VAL A 106 9.87 -2.62 9.69
CA VAL A 106 9.20 -2.87 8.41
C VAL A 106 9.59 -4.25 7.88
N GLY A 107 8.57 -5.01 7.48
CA GLY A 107 8.71 -6.34 6.86
C GLY A 107 8.36 -6.31 5.39
N ASP A 108 7.59 -7.32 4.97
CA ASP A 108 7.28 -7.53 3.57
C ASP A 108 6.04 -6.76 3.13
N PHE A 109 6.10 -6.19 1.93
CA PHE A 109 4.92 -5.85 1.17
C PHE A 109 4.61 -6.97 0.17
N ILE A 110 3.49 -7.67 0.39
CA ILE A 110 3.04 -8.80 -0.44
C ILE A 110 1.94 -8.31 -1.38
N TRP A 111 2.25 -8.21 -2.67
CA TRP A 111 1.28 -7.85 -3.68
C TRP A 111 0.59 -9.09 -4.26
N THR A 112 -0.74 -9.11 -4.27
CA THR A 112 -1.56 -10.16 -4.88
C THR A 112 -2.49 -9.54 -5.92
N GLY A 113 -2.29 -9.90 -7.19
CA GLY A 113 -3.13 -9.45 -8.30
C GLY A 113 -4.24 -10.46 -8.65
N GLY A 114 -5.41 -9.93 -9.04
CA GLY A 114 -6.49 -10.68 -9.68
C GLY A 114 -6.28 -10.73 -11.19
N ASP A 115 -6.97 -9.86 -11.93
CA ASP A 115 -6.69 -9.65 -13.36
C ASP A 115 -5.45 -8.76 -13.53
N CYS A 116 -4.35 -9.37 -13.93
CA CYS A 116 -3.07 -8.71 -14.21
C CYS A 116 -2.88 -8.62 -15.71
N HIS A 117 -2.87 -7.40 -16.26
CA HIS A 117 -2.86 -7.20 -17.71
C HIS A 117 -1.89 -6.13 -18.17
N ILE A 118 -1.49 -6.25 -19.43
CA ILE A 118 -0.77 -5.25 -20.20
C ILE A 118 -1.68 -4.83 -21.34
N TYR A 119 -1.94 -3.54 -21.49
CA TYR A 119 -2.72 -3.05 -22.62
C TYR A 119 -1.96 -3.27 -23.93
N SER A 120 -2.69 -3.61 -24.99
CA SER A 120 -2.09 -3.94 -26.29
C SER A 120 -1.27 -2.80 -26.90
N ASN A 121 -1.59 -1.55 -26.57
CA ASN A 121 -0.87 -0.35 -26.99
C ASN A 121 0.34 0.01 -26.09
N HIS A 122 0.71 -0.85 -25.13
CA HIS A 122 1.88 -0.66 -24.24
C HIS A 122 3.04 -1.63 -24.52
N HIS A 123 2.94 -2.47 -25.54
CA HIS A 123 3.92 -3.53 -25.78
C HIS A 123 5.35 -2.99 -25.97
N ASP A 124 5.54 -1.96 -26.81
CA ASP A 124 6.86 -1.40 -27.08
C ASP A 124 7.48 -0.74 -25.84
N GLN A 125 6.65 -0.12 -25.00
CA GLN A 125 7.07 0.47 -23.73
C GLN A 125 7.53 -0.60 -22.73
N VAL A 126 6.79 -1.71 -22.65
CA VAL A 126 7.17 -2.86 -21.81
C VAL A 126 8.48 -3.47 -22.30
N GLN A 127 8.65 -3.71 -23.60
CA GLN A 127 9.91 -4.22 -24.15
C GLN A 127 11.10 -3.28 -23.87
N THR A 128 10.87 -1.97 -23.99
CA THR A 128 11.88 -0.96 -23.64
C THR A 128 12.27 -1.03 -22.17
N GLN A 129 11.31 -1.26 -21.26
CA GLN A 129 11.57 -1.40 -19.83
C GLN A 129 12.32 -2.70 -19.52
N LEU A 130 11.92 -3.82 -20.13
CA LEU A 130 12.55 -5.14 -19.93
C LEU A 130 14.00 -5.21 -20.41
N ALA A 131 14.39 -4.37 -21.37
CA ALA A 131 15.76 -4.27 -21.86
C ALA A 131 16.71 -3.51 -20.91
N ARG A 132 16.19 -2.87 -19.85
CA ARG A 132 17.00 -2.07 -18.91
C ARG A 132 17.46 -2.91 -17.73
N THR A 133 18.73 -2.78 -17.35
CA THR A 133 19.24 -3.32 -16.09
C THR A 133 18.72 -2.49 -14.92
N PRO A 134 18.09 -3.09 -13.89
CA PRO A 134 17.65 -2.36 -12.71
C PRO A 134 18.81 -1.69 -11.96
N TYR A 135 18.57 -0.49 -11.44
CA TYR A 135 19.45 0.15 -10.44
C TYR A 135 19.10 -0.34 -9.03
N PRO A 136 19.98 -0.13 -8.03
CA PRO A 136 19.63 -0.37 -6.64
C PRO A 136 18.35 0.36 -6.22
N TYR A 137 17.60 -0.22 -5.28
CA TYR A 137 16.43 0.44 -4.71
C TYR A 137 16.83 1.71 -3.96
N PRO A 138 15.98 2.76 -3.98
CA PRO A 138 16.17 3.93 -3.14
C PRO A 138 15.94 3.62 -1.67
N VAL A 139 16.23 4.60 -0.80
CA VAL A 139 15.92 4.54 0.63
C VAL A 139 14.81 5.54 0.95
N LEU A 140 13.73 5.06 1.56
CA LEU A 140 12.70 5.94 2.11
C LEU A 140 13.18 6.53 3.45
N ASN A 141 13.26 7.85 3.52
CA ASN A 141 13.53 8.61 4.73
C ASN A 141 12.25 9.33 5.19
N ILE A 142 11.74 8.97 6.36
CA ILE A 142 10.60 9.67 6.99
C ILE A 142 11.17 10.64 8.03
N LYS A 143 11.19 11.93 7.67
CA LYS A 143 11.89 13.01 8.41
C LYS A 143 11.28 13.30 9.77
N ARG A 144 9.99 13.06 9.92
CA ARG A 144 9.22 13.38 11.12
C ARG A 144 8.28 12.23 11.46
N ARG A 145 8.20 11.92 12.75
CA ARG A 145 7.12 11.11 13.32
C ARG A 145 6.06 12.04 13.92
N PRO A 146 4.92 12.27 13.26
CA PRO A 146 3.79 12.97 13.87
C PRO A 146 3.10 12.11 14.95
N ASP A 147 2.23 12.73 15.75
CA ASP A 147 1.48 12.09 16.83
C ASP A 147 0.48 11.03 16.34
N SER A 148 0.05 11.12 15.08
CA SER A 148 -0.91 10.21 14.47
C SER A 148 -0.56 9.89 13.02
N ILE A 149 -1.02 8.73 12.55
CA ILE A 149 -0.96 8.36 11.12
C ILE A 149 -1.68 9.36 10.20
N PHE A 150 -2.57 10.19 10.74
CA PHE A 150 -3.33 11.17 9.98
C PHE A 150 -2.65 12.53 9.85
N ASP A 151 -1.56 12.74 10.58
CA ASP A 151 -0.90 14.05 10.71
C ASP A 151 0.41 14.12 9.91
N TYR A 152 0.71 13.10 9.10
CA TYR A 152 1.81 13.15 8.14
C TYR A 152 1.52 14.18 7.03
N GLN A 153 2.57 14.86 6.61
CA GLN A 153 2.55 15.88 5.56
C GLN A 153 3.51 15.48 4.43
N PHE A 154 3.36 16.10 3.26
CA PHE A 154 4.13 15.75 2.08
C PHE A 154 5.65 15.89 2.32
N GLU A 155 6.04 16.95 3.01
CA GLU A 155 7.42 17.27 3.39
C GLU A 155 8.06 16.29 4.38
N ASP A 156 7.26 15.45 5.04
CA ASP A 156 7.79 14.42 5.97
C ASP A 156 8.48 13.27 5.22
N PHE A 157 8.28 13.16 3.90
CA PHE A 157 8.78 12.05 3.10
C PHE A 157 9.87 12.49 2.13
N GLU A 158 10.94 11.70 2.09
CA GLU A 158 12.03 11.88 1.15
C GLU A 158 12.51 10.53 0.66
N VAL A 159 12.77 10.44 -0.64
CA VAL A 159 13.30 9.23 -1.28
C VAL A 159 14.75 9.51 -1.65
N LEU A 160 15.66 8.97 -0.85
CA LEU A 160 17.10 9.13 -1.01
C LEU A 160 17.65 8.14 -2.04
N ASP A 161 18.74 8.54 -2.69
CA ASP A 161 19.50 7.70 -3.63
C ASP A 161 18.68 7.14 -4.81
N TYR A 162 17.56 7.79 -5.15
CA TYR A 162 16.73 7.35 -6.26
C TYR A 162 17.41 7.58 -7.61
N GLN A 163 17.85 6.47 -8.20
CA GLN A 163 18.35 6.42 -9.57
C GLN A 163 17.29 5.77 -10.45
N CYS A 164 16.93 6.44 -11.54
CA CYS A 164 15.95 5.92 -12.49
C CYS A 164 16.44 6.06 -13.93
N HIS A 165 15.99 5.14 -14.77
CA HIS A 165 16.10 5.28 -16.22
C HIS A 165 15.14 6.36 -16.72
N PRO A 166 15.37 6.93 -17.92
CA PRO A 166 14.45 7.92 -18.50
C PRO A 166 13.01 7.44 -18.55
N ALA A 167 12.07 8.33 -18.23
CA ALA A 167 10.64 8.04 -18.22
C ALA A 167 10.18 7.47 -19.58
N ILE A 168 9.32 6.45 -19.53
CA ILE A 168 8.67 5.87 -20.71
C ILE A 168 7.23 6.36 -20.72
N LYS A 169 6.84 7.08 -21.78
CA LYS A 169 5.46 7.58 -21.94
C LYS A 169 4.59 6.51 -22.58
N ALA A 170 3.40 6.27 -22.02
CA ALA A 170 2.36 5.47 -22.64
C ALA A 170 0.99 6.15 -22.53
N PRO A 171 0.10 5.98 -23.52
CA PRO A 171 -1.27 6.50 -23.45
C PRO A 171 -2.08 5.72 -22.42
N VAL A 172 -2.96 6.41 -21.68
CA VAL A 172 -3.94 5.73 -20.81
C VAL A 172 -4.94 4.99 -21.70
N ALA A 173 -5.22 3.73 -21.40
CA ALA A 173 -6.27 2.99 -22.06
C ALA A 173 -7.64 3.45 -21.53
N VAL A 174 -8.56 3.74 -22.45
CA VAL A 174 -9.97 4.08 -22.19
C VAL A 174 -10.87 2.92 -22.55
#